data_AF-A0A534JYK3-F1
#
_entry.id   AF-A0A534JYK3-F1
#
_cell.length_a   1.000
_cell.length_b   1.000
_cell.length_c   1.000
_cell.angle_alpha   90.00
_cell.angle_beta   90.00
_cell.angle_gamma   90.00
#
_symmetry.space_group_name_H-M   'P 1'
#
loop_
_entity.id
_entity.type
_entity.pdbx_description
1 polymer ?
#
loop_
_entity_poly.entity_id
_entity_poly.type
_entity_poly.pdbx_seq_one_letter_code
_entity_poly.pdbx_strand_id
1 'polypeptide(L)' 'MADLARAVALAEAGRLRPVVTRKAPLSEAATVLNDLGDGKIVGRAVLFPGPMEP' A
#
# COMPACT_ATOMS: atom_id res chain seq x y z
N MET A 1 -15.62 -13.25 -8.45
CA MET A 1 -14.34 -12.99 -9.17
C MET A 1 -14.44 -11.87 -10.22
N ALA A 2 -15.60 -11.57 -10.81
CA ALA A 2 -15.75 -10.51 -11.82
C ALA A 2 -15.32 -9.11 -11.34
N ASP A 3 -15.60 -8.76 -10.08
CA ASP A 3 -15.26 -7.44 -9.54
C ASP A 3 -13.75 -7.21 -9.41
N LEU A 4 -12.99 -8.26 -9.05
CA LEU A 4 -11.53 -8.18 -9.00
C LEU A 4 -10.95 -7.97 -10.40
N ALA A 5 -11.40 -8.77 -11.37
CA ALA A 5 -10.95 -8.63 -12.76
C ALA A 5 -11.24 -7.23 -13.30
N ARG A 6 -12.41 -6.67 -12.98
CA ARG A 6 -12.78 -5.30 -13.34
C ARG A 6 -11.89 -4.26 -12.66
N ALA A 7 -11.60 -4.41 -11.38
CA ALA A 7 -10.74 -3.49 -10.65
C ALA A 7 -9.30 -3.49 -11.19
N VAL A 8 -8.77 -4.67 -11.57
CA VAL A 8 -7.46 -4.81 -12.21
C VAL A 8 -7.44 -4.13 -13.57
N ALA A 9 -8.44 -4.38 -14.43
CA ALA A 9 -8.53 -3.73 -15.74
C ALA A 9 -8.58 -2.19 -15.63
N LEU A 10 -9.28 -1.66 -14.63
CA LEU A 10 -9.30 -0.22 -14.35
C LEU A 10 -7.93 0.30 -13.87
N ALA A 11 -7.20 -0.49 -13.09
CA ALA A 11 -5.86 -0.14 -12.63
C ALA A 11 -4.84 -0.15 -13.79
N GLU A 12 -4.87 -1.18 -14.64
CA GLU A 12 -4.05 -1.28 -15.85
C GLU A 12 -4.32 -0.13 -16.82
N ALA A 13 -5.58 0.27 -16.99
CA ALA A 13 -5.97 1.43 -17.79
C ALA A 13 -5.63 2.79 -17.12
N GLY A 14 -5.02 2.78 -15.93
CA GLY A 14 -4.66 3.98 -15.17
C GLY A 14 -5.84 4.79 -14.62
N ARG A 15 -7.05 4.21 -14.67
CA ARG A 15 -8.33 4.80 -14.20
C ARG A 15 -8.57 4.58 -12.72
N LEU A 16 -7.88 3.61 -12.13
CA LEU A 16 -7.82 3.35 -10.69
C LEU A 16 -6.36 3.39 -10.26
N ARG A 17 -6.01 4.25 -9.29
CA ARG A 17 -4.64 4.32 -8.75
C ARG A 17 -4.67 4.14 -7.23
N PRO A 18 -3.91 3.19 -6.67
CA PRO A 18 -3.78 3.08 -5.23
C PRO A 18 -3.05 4.32 -4.69
N VAL A 19 -3.59 4.92 -3.62
CA VAL A 19 -2.95 6.03 -2.91
C VAL A 19 -2.02 5.44 -1.85
N VAL A 20 -0.77 5.19 -2.25
CA VAL A 20 0.28 4.69 -1.35
C VAL A 20 1.00 5.89 -0.74
N THR A 21 0.81 6.12 0.56
CA THR A 21 1.36 7.27 1.28
C THR A 21 2.57 6.91 2.13
N ARG A 22 2.73 5.63 2.47
CA ARG A 22 3.92 5.10 3.17
C ARG A 22 4.44 3.86 2.47
N LYS A 23 5.75 3.80 2.26
CA LYS A 23 6.50 2.60 1.87
C LYS A 23 7.53 2.34 2.95
N ALA A 24 7.69 1.10 3.38
CA ALA A 24 8.65 0.73 4.40
C ALA A 24 9.13 -0.72 4.19
N PRO A 25 10.33 -1.09 4.68
CA PRO A 25 10.74 -2.49 4.72
C PRO A 25 9.86 -3.28 5.70
N LEU A 26 9.77 -4.60 5.47
CA LEU A 26 9.00 -5.51 6.32
C LEU A 26 9.48 -5.50 7.78
N SER A 27 10.75 -5.18 8.03
CA SER A 27 11.31 -4.99 9.36
C SER A 27 10.62 -3.88 10.17
N GLU A 28 9.96 -2.92 9.51
CA GLU A 28 9.20 -1.83 10.14
C GLU A 28 7.70 -2.13 10.32
N ALA A 29 7.24 -3.36 10.04
CA ALA A 29 5.82 -3.69 10.01
C ALA A 29 5.05 -3.29 11.27
N ALA A 30 5.63 -3.50 12.45
CA ALA A 30 5.00 -3.15 13.73
C ALA A 30 4.77 -1.62 13.84
N THR A 31 5.77 -0.82 13.50
CA THR A 31 5.68 0.64 13.51
C THR A 31 4.65 1.15 12.51
N VAL A 32 4.66 0.60 11.29
CA VAL A 32 3.70 0.97 10.24
C VAL A 32 2.26 0.66 10.65
N LEU A 33 2.03 -0.48 11.30
CA LEU A 33 0.71 -0.86 11.79
C LEU A 33 0.24 0.08 12.90
N ASN A 34 1.10 0.43 13.85
CA ASN A 34 0.78 1.37 14.91
C ASN A 34 0.44 2.75 14.34
N ASP A 35 1.27 3.28 13.43
CA ASP A 35 1.03 4.59 12.81
C ASP A 35 -0.25 4.62 11.95
N LEU A 36 -0.63 3.49 11.34
CA LEU A 36 -1.91 3.36 10.65
C LEU A 36 -3.09 3.36 11.62
N GLY A 37 -2.98 2.62 12.73
CA GLY A 37 -3.99 2.59 13.80
C GLY A 37 -4.18 3.94 14.49
N ASP A 38 -3.09 4.68 14.67
CA ASP A 38 -3.08 6.05 15.23
C ASP A 38 -3.59 7.11 14.23
N GLY A 39 -3.88 6.73 12.98
CA GLY A 39 -4.34 7.66 11.94
C GLY A 39 -3.26 8.60 11.39
N LYS A 40 -1.97 8.36 11.69
CA LYS A 40 -0.85 9.14 11.15
C LYS A 40 -0.60 8.85 9.68
N ILE A 41 -0.96 7.66 9.22
CA ILE A 41 -0.92 7.27 7.80
C ILE A 41 -2.32 7.42 7.22
N VAL A 42 -2.54 8.46 6.43
CA VAL A 42 -3.77 8.63 5.63
C VAL A 42 -3.63 7.82 4.34
N GLY A 43 -4.54 6.88 4.07
CA GLY A 43 -4.51 6.07 2.85
C GLY A 43 -3.93 4.68 3.09
N ARG A 44 -2.91 4.28 2.31
CA ARG A 44 -2.33 2.93 2.35
C ARG A 44 -0.83 2.94 2.58
N ALA A 45 -0.38 2.07 3.50
CA ALA A 45 1.02 1.68 3.62
C ALA A 45 1.30 0.40 2.83
N VAL A 46 2.47 0.30 2.22
CA VAL A 46 2.96 -0.90 1.53
C VAL A 46 4.29 -1.32 2.14
N LEU A 47 4.40 -2.59 2.50
CA LEU A 47 5.62 -3.18 3.03
C LEU A 47 6.38 -3.90 1.92
N PHE A 48 7.69 -3.71 1.88
CA PHE A 48 8.60 -4.39 0.96
C PHE A 48 9.33 -5.50 1.71
N PRO A 49 9.42 -6.72 1.15
CA PRO A 49 9.99 -7.86 1.86
C PRO A 49 11.49 -7.74 2.16
N GLY A 50 12.21 -6.88 1.43
CA GLY A 50 13.63 -6.61 1.62
C GLY A 50 13.92 -5.19 2.11
N PRO A 51 15.21 -4.85 2.29
CA PRO A 51 15.61 -3.47 2.52
C PRO A 51 15.15 -2.58 1.37
N MET A 52 14.69 -1.38 1.70
CA MET A 52 14.42 -0.34 0.71
C MET A 52 15.75 0.33 0.40
N GLU A 53 16.31 0.07 -0.79
CA GLU A 53 17.42 0.89 -1.29
C GLU A 53 16.95 2.36 -1.42
N PRO A 54 17.80 3.34 -1.07
CA PRO A 54 17.45 4.77 -1.11
C PRO A 54 17.21 5.31 -2.52
#